data_AF-B4JMF0-F1
#
_entry.id   AF-B4JMF0-F1
#
_cell.length_a   1.000
_cell.length_b   1.000
_cell.length_c   1.000
_cell.angle_alpha   90.00
_cell.angle_beta   90.00
_cell.angle_gamma   90.00
#
_symmetry.space_group_name_H-M   'P 1'
#
loop_
_entity.id
_entity.type
_entity.pdbx_description
1 polymer ?
#
loop_
_entity_poly.entity_id
_entity_poly.type
_entity_poly.pdbx_seq_one_letter_code
_entity_poly.pdbx_strand_id
1 'polypeptide(L)'
;MDKPQIIEIDEDIADKSSDVDMAENAGKIKTNTAAAAELKGDEQKTKQSTQNKSKAKKVLKPEASIPRGQPKSNRPWKTPKQKFSKIKKTINRLTFEKKMELRNEMRYIKEKSKEIKEQRKEAAVQRHQRRVENAERRLANERRSEVVQVIKNPAKLKRMKKKQMRMIEKRDLSQVKVV
;
A
#
# COMPACT_ATOMS: atom_id res chain seq x y z
N MET A 1 -1.35 -11.46 -56.87
CA MET A 1 -0.14 -10.89 -56.23
C MET A 1 -0.67 -9.85 -55.28
N ASP A 2 -1.10 -10.32 -54.12
CA ASP A 2 -2.11 -9.65 -53.31
C ASP A 2 -1.40 -8.82 -52.25
N LYS A 3 -1.77 -7.53 -52.15
CA LYS A 3 -1.22 -6.61 -51.16
C LYS A 3 -1.70 -7.03 -49.77
N PRO A 4 -0.82 -7.06 -48.75
CA PRO A 4 -1.27 -7.30 -47.38
C PRO A 4 -2.05 -6.09 -46.86
N GLN A 5 -3.24 -6.36 -46.32
CA GLN A 5 -4.05 -5.40 -45.58
C GLN A 5 -3.36 -5.10 -44.24
N ILE A 6 -3.13 -3.82 -43.98
CA ILE A 6 -2.69 -3.30 -42.68
C ILE A 6 -3.96 -3.21 -41.82
N ILE A 7 -4.01 -3.99 -40.75
CA ILE A 7 -5.06 -3.93 -39.74
C ILE A 7 -4.67 -2.81 -38.78
N GLU A 8 -5.37 -1.69 -38.83
CA GLU A 8 -5.32 -0.63 -37.83
C GLU A 8 -6.01 -1.14 -36.56
N ILE A 9 -5.25 -1.25 -35.47
CA ILE A 9 -5.80 -1.52 -34.13
C ILE A 9 -5.87 -0.17 -33.44
N ASP A 10 -7.10 0.32 -33.25
CA ASP A 10 -7.40 1.50 -32.46
C ASP A 10 -7.07 1.24 -30.98
N GLU A 11 -5.96 1.82 -30.49
CA GLU A 11 -5.65 1.89 -29.06
C GLU A 11 -6.36 3.09 -28.41
N ASP A 12 -7.68 2.97 -28.24
CA ASP A 12 -8.46 3.87 -27.39
C ASP A 12 -9.43 3.05 -26.51
N ILE A 13 -8.89 2.39 -25.49
CA ILE A 13 -9.67 1.96 -24.31
C ILE A 13 -9.01 2.56 -23.07
N ALA A 14 -9.54 3.71 -22.70
CA ALA A 14 -9.26 4.37 -21.43
C ALA A 14 -9.74 3.48 -20.27
N ASP A 15 -8.81 3.07 -19.41
CA ASP A 15 -9.08 2.47 -18.10
C ASP A 15 -9.77 3.50 -17.18
N LYS A 16 -11.09 3.54 -17.25
CA LYS A 16 -11.98 3.95 -16.16
C LYS A 16 -12.35 2.69 -15.36
N SER A 17 -11.51 2.24 -14.46
CA SER A 17 -11.99 1.49 -13.27
C SER A 17 -10.90 1.35 -12.21
N SER A 18 -11.16 1.91 -11.02
CA SER A 18 -10.94 1.30 -9.70
C SER A 18 -10.78 2.38 -8.64
N ASP A 19 -11.91 2.90 -8.16
CA ASP A 19 -12.01 3.45 -6.81
C ASP A 19 -13.49 3.46 -6.42
N VAL A 20 -14.03 2.27 -6.14
CA VAL A 20 -15.26 2.09 -5.37
C VAL A 20 -15.03 0.89 -4.44
N ASP A 21 -14.70 1.22 -3.19
CA ASP A 21 -15.15 0.60 -1.94
C ASP A 21 -15.13 -0.92 -1.83
N MET A 22 -14.05 -1.46 -1.26
CA MET A 22 -14.01 -2.81 -0.71
C MET A 22 -14.01 -2.75 0.82
N ALA A 23 -15.15 -2.35 1.36
CA ALA A 23 -15.48 -2.47 2.78
C ALA A 23 -16.87 -3.09 2.89
N GLU A 24 -16.93 -4.42 3.04
CA GLU A 24 -17.98 -5.16 3.75
C GLU A 24 -17.81 -6.67 3.50
N ASN A 25 -17.15 -7.38 4.41
CA ASN A 25 -17.56 -8.75 4.74
C ASN A 25 -17.09 -9.13 6.14
N ALA A 26 -17.79 -8.59 7.13
CA ALA A 26 -17.73 -9.06 8.51
C ALA A 26 -19.10 -9.64 8.88
N GLY A 27 -19.17 -10.97 8.94
CA GLY A 27 -20.14 -11.66 9.78
C GLY A 27 -21.28 -12.38 9.08
N LYS A 28 -21.12 -13.69 8.86
CA LYS A 28 -22.13 -14.71 9.21
C LYS A 28 -21.52 -16.11 9.09
N ILE A 29 -21.18 -16.74 10.22
CA ILE A 29 -21.12 -18.20 10.28
C ILE A 29 -22.22 -18.59 11.26
N LYS A 30 -23.38 -18.95 10.69
CA LYS A 30 -24.47 -19.61 11.42
C LYS A 30 -24.30 -21.11 11.27
N THR A 31 -24.37 -21.77 12.42
CA THR A 31 -24.52 -23.20 12.64
C THR A 31 -25.69 -23.79 11.86
N ASN A 32 -25.53 -24.97 11.27
CA ASN A 32 -26.65 -25.89 11.02
C ASN A 32 -26.28 -27.31 11.45
N THR A 33 -27.20 -27.85 12.24
CA THR A 33 -27.31 -29.16 12.85
C THR A 33 -27.83 -30.23 11.87
N ALA A 34 -27.24 -31.43 11.97
CA ALA A 34 -27.82 -32.78 11.96
C ALA A 34 -28.63 -33.36 10.76
N ALA A 35 -28.38 -34.69 10.56
CA ALA A 35 -29.05 -35.72 9.76
C ALA A 35 -28.59 -35.85 8.29
N ALA A 36 -28.20 -37.02 7.74
CA ALA A 36 -28.29 -38.42 8.16
C ALA A 36 -27.32 -39.34 7.36
N ALA A 37 -26.96 -40.48 7.96
CA ALA A 37 -26.64 -41.83 7.40
C ALA A 37 -25.63 -41.97 6.24
N GLU A 38 -24.78 -42.97 6.08
CA GLU A 38 -24.28 -44.17 6.79
C GLU A 38 -23.10 -44.63 5.90
N LEU A 39 -22.02 -45.22 6.43
CA LEU A 39 -21.27 -46.34 5.82
C LEU A 39 -20.14 -46.78 6.77
N LYS A 40 -20.04 -48.10 6.90
CA LYS A 40 -19.27 -48.90 7.87
C LYS A 40 -17.74 -48.79 7.68
N GLY A 41 -17.01 -48.99 8.78
CA GLY A 41 -15.57 -49.28 8.78
C GLY A 41 -15.11 -49.75 10.16
N ASP A 42 -14.46 -50.91 10.20
CA ASP A 42 -14.22 -51.81 11.32
C ASP A 42 -13.06 -51.45 12.27
N GLU A 43 -13.14 -52.03 13.47
CA GLU A 43 -12.09 -52.45 14.42
C GLU A 43 -11.03 -51.44 14.95
N GLN A 44 -10.95 -51.28 16.29
CA GLN A 44 -10.04 -52.06 17.16
C GLN A 44 -10.11 -51.58 18.62
N LYS A 45 -10.26 -52.54 19.53
CA LYS A 45 -10.16 -52.39 20.99
C LYS A 45 -8.73 -52.02 21.40
N THR A 46 -8.58 -50.93 22.14
CA THR A 46 -7.61 -50.88 23.26
C THR A 46 -8.25 -50.20 24.47
N LYS A 47 -8.47 -51.01 25.51
CA LYS A 47 -8.87 -50.59 26.84
C LYS A 47 -7.67 -49.93 27.53
N GLN A 48 -7.74 -48.66 27.86
CA GLN A 48 -7.02 -48.12 29.02
C GLN A 48 -7.89 -47.12 29.77
N SER A 49 -8.54 -47.63 30.82
CA SER A 49 -9.19 -46.87 31.87
C SER A 49 -8.13 -46.25 32.78
N THR A 50 -7.73 -45.01 32.51
CA THR A 50 -7.03 -44.20 33.51
C THR A 50 -8.06 -43.42 34.33
N GLN A 51 -8.29 -43.90 35.55
CA GLN A 51 -9.13 -43.25 36.54
C GLN A 51 -8.62 -41.83 36.82
N ASN A 52 -9.28 -40.83 36.24
CA ASN A 52 -9.09 -39.44 36.63
C ASN A 52 -9.74 -39.24 38.00
N LYS A 53 -8.92 -39.34 39.06
CA LYS A 53 -9.26 -38.81 40.39
C LYS A 53 -9.66 -37.35 40.21
N SER A 54 -10.94 -37.07 40.38
CA SER A 54 -11.50 -35.72 40.44
C SER A 54 -10.81 -34.97 41.58
N LYS A 55 -9.84 -34.12 41.23
CA LYS A 55 -9.30 -33.17 42.21
C LYS A 55 -10.46 -32.29 42.65
N ALA A 56 -10.79 -32.38 43.94
CA ALA A 56 -11.79 -31.55 44.59
C ALA A 56 -11.63 -30.09 44.13
N LYS A 57 -12.70 -29.51 43.57
CA LYS A 57 -12.76 -28.09 43.24
C LYS A 57 -12.48 -27.33 44.54
N LYS A 58 -11.30 -26.70 44.65
CA LYS A 58 -11.04 -25.74 45.73
C LYS A 58 -12.14 -24.69 45.63
N VAL A 59 -12.96 -24.60 46.68
CA VAL A 59 -13.99 -23.57 46.83
C VAL A 59 -13.31 -22.22 46.63
N LEU A 60 -13.61 -21.57 45.50
CA LEU A 60 -13.15 -20.22 45.22
C LEU A 60 -13.82 -19.33 46.26
N LYS A 61 -13.01 -18.70 47.12
CA LYS A 61 -13.49 -17.73 48.12
C LYS A 61 -14.36 -16.68 47.40
N PRO A 62 -15.52 -16.29 47.95
CA PRO A 62 -16.46 -15.38 47.29
C PRO A 62 -15.84 -14.01 46.93
N GLU A 63 -14.79 -13.61 47.66
CA GLU A 63 -13.96 -12.43 47.37
C GLU A 63 -13.33 -12.39 45.97
N ALA A 64 -13.18 -13.55 45.29
CA ALA A 64 -12.60 -13.63 43.96
C ALA A 64 -13.61 -13.44 42.82
N SER A 65 -14.92 -13.51 43.11
CA SER A 65 -15.98 -13.34 42.09
C SER A 65 -16.59 -11.94 42.06
N ILE A 66 -16.22 -11.05 42.99
CA ILE A 66 -16.74 -9.68 43.01
C ILE A 66 -15.98 -8.86 41.95
N PRO A 67 -16.64 -8.38 40.87
CA PRO A 67 -16.00 -7.52 39.89
C PRO A 67 -15.67 -6.17 40.54
N ARG A 68 -14.42 -5.73 40.41
CA ARG A 68 -14.01 -4.39 40.86
C ARG A 68 -14.53 -3.34 39.88
N GLY A 69 -15.03 -2.22 40.44
CA GLY A 69 -15.42 -1.05 39.65
C GLY A 69 -14.23 -0.31 39.01
N GLN A 70 -14.54 0.61 38.10
CA GLN A 70 -13.55 1.49 37.47
C GLN A 70 -12.93 2.45 38.49
N PRO A 71 -11.61 2.70 38.45
CA PRO A 71 -10.97 3.64 39.36
C PRO A 71 -11.43 5.07 39.06
N LYS A 72 -11.90 5.79 40.10
CA LYS A 72 -12.47 7.17 40.02
C LYS A 72 -11.67 8.21 39.21
N SER A 73 -10.39 7.97 38.96
CA SER A 73 -9.49 8.95 38.31
C SER A 73 -8.87 8.45 37.01
N ASN A 74 -9.19 7.25 36.51
CA ASN A 74 -8.58 6.63 35.32
C ASN A 74 -7.03 6.69 35.27
N ARG A 75 -6.38 6.88 36.41
CA ARG A 75 -4.92 6.98 36.52
C ARG A 75 -4.32 5.59 36.30
N PRO A 76 -3.38 5.41 35.35
CA PRO A 76 -2.90 4.09 34.93
C PRO A 76 -2.23 3.29 36.06
N TRP A 77 -1.68 3.96 37.07
CA TRP A 77 -1.06 3.33 38.25
C TRP A 77 -2.05 2.83 39.31
N LYS A 78 -3.34 3.17 39.19
CA LYS A 78 -4.40 2.66 40.09
C LYS A 78 -5.03 1.37 39.55
N THR A 79 -4.51 0.82 38.46
CA THR A 79 -4.94 -0.48 37.94
C THR A 79 -4.47 -1.61 38.86
N PRO A 80 -5.26 -2.69 39.02
CA PRO A 80 -4.88 -3.79 39.90
C PRO A 80 -3.67 -4.53 39.33
N LYS A 81 -2.56 -4.50 40.07
CA LYS A 81 -1.36 -5.28 39.74
C LYS A 81 -1.66 -6.78 39.85
N GLN A 82 -1.29 -7.56 38.84
CA GLN A 82 -1.36 -9.02 38.89
C GLN A 82 -0.30 -9.55 39.87
N LYS A 83 -0.65 -10.55 40.69
CA LYS A 83 0.32 -11.21 41.57
C LYS A 83 1.39 -11.91 40.73
N PHE A 84 2.66 -11.83 41.11
CA PHE A 84 3.78 -12.51 40.42
C PHE A 84 3.59 -14.03 40.30
N SER A 85 2.80 -14.64 41.17
CA SER A 85 2.43 -16.07 41.10
C SER A 85 1.50 -16.41 39.92
N LYS A 86 0.78 -15.43 39.38
CA LYS A 86 -0.11 -15.58 38.22
C LYS A 86 0.63 -15.41 36.90
N ILE A 87 1.82 -14.80 36.93
CA ILE A 87 2.71 -14.70 35.77
C ILE A 87 3.28 -16.08 35.50
N LYS A 88 3.08 -16.60 34.28
CA LYS A 88 3.65 -17.88 33.85
C LYS A 88 5.17 -17.74 33.84
N LYS A 89 5.85 -18.34 34.84
CA LYS A 89 7.30 -18.22 35.03
C LYS A 89 8.12 -18.83 33.89
N THR A 90 7.55 -19.78 33.15
CA THR A 90 8.23 -20.45 32.04
C THR A 90 7.35 -20.42 30.81
N ILE A 91 7.68 -19.56 29.86
CA ILE A 91 7.18 -19.68 28.48
C ILE A 91 8.03 -20.77 27.83
N ASN A 92 7.39 -21.81 27.29
CA ASN A 92 8.11 -22.87 26.59
C ASN A 92 8.91 -22.26 25.44
N ARG A 93 10.23 -22.48 25.44
CA ARG A 93 11.10 -21.99 24.36
C ARG A 93 10.67 -22.67 23.07
N LEU A 94 10.55 -21.89 21.99
CA LEU A 94 10.31 -22.44 20.66
C LEU A 94 11.44 -23.42 20.29
N THR A 95 11.08 -24.50 19.61
CA THR A 95 12.03 -25.44 19.02
C THR A 95 12.91 -24.73 17.98
N PHE A 96 14.05 -25.31 17.65
CA PHE A 96 14.99 -24.71 16.71
C PHE A 96 14.36 -24.51 15.32
N GLU A 97 13.61 -25.50 14.85
CA GLU A 97 12.88 -25.48 13.56
C GLU A 97 11.94 -24.27 13.49
N LYS A 98 11.09 -24.08 14.49
CA LYS A 98 10.16 -22.93 14.56
C LYS A 98 10.87 -21.58 14.56
N LYS A 99 12.10 -21.50 15.12
CA LYS A 99 12.91 -20.27 15.06
C LYS A 99 13.51 -20.05 13.68
N MET A 100 13.82 -21.12 12.96
CA MET A 100 14.33 -21.03 11.59
C MET A 100 13.20 -20.61 10.64
N GLU A 101 12.03 -21.23 10.76
CA GLU A 101 10.80 -20.85 10.03
C GLU A 101 10.49 -19.36 10.22
N LEU A 102 10.39 -18.90 11.48
CA LEU A 102 10.15 -17.47 11.78
C LEU A 102 11.21 -16.54 11.16
N ARG A 103 12.48 -16.95 11.16
CA ARG A 103 13.55 -16.15 10.54
C ARG A 103 13.43 -16.10 9.03
N ASN A 104 13.03 -17.20 8.41
CA ASN A 104 12.81 -17.28 6.96
C ASN A 104 11.59 -16.44 6.55
N GLU A 105 10.48 -16.55 7.29
CA GLU A 105 9.29 -15.72 7.09
C GLU A 105 9.61 -14.22 7.21
N MET A 106 10.34 -13.84 8.27
CA MET A 106 10.74 -12.45 8.47
C MET A 106 11.68 -11.94 7.37
N ARG A 107 12.55 -12.80 6.83
CA ARG A 107 13.41 -12.46 5.69
C ARG A 107 12.56 -12.24 4.43
N TYR A 108 11.66 -13.19 4.13
CA TYR A 108 10.75 -13.13 3.00
C TYR A 108 9.88 -11.86 3.03
N ILE A 109 9.28 -11.53 4.18
CA ILE A 109 8.46 -10.31 4.35
C ILE A 109 9.30 -9.05 4.10
N LYS A 110 10.55 -9.01 4.58
CA LYS A 110 11.46 -7.87 4.35
C LYS A 110 11.82 -7.71 2.88
N GLU A 111 12.12 -8.80 2.19
CA GLU A 111 12.43 -8.80 0.76
C GLU A 111 11.23 -8.32 -0.05
N LYS A 112 10.03 -8.84 0.23
CA LYS A 112 8.79 -8.37 -0.41
C LYS A 112 8.47 -6.91 -0.12
N SER A 113 8.68 -6.45 1.11
CA SER A 113 8.53 -5.02 1.44
C SER A 113 9.53 -4.15 0.68
N LYS A 114 10.76 -4.61 0.51
CA LYS A 114 11.80 -3.90 -0.23
C LYS A 114 11.44 -3.82 -1.73
N GLU A 115 11.03 -4.95 -2.32
CA GLU A 115 10.60 -5.04 -3.71
C GLU A 115 9.46 -4.04 -4.03
N ILE A 116 8.43 -3.98 -3.19
CA ILE A 116 7.31 -3.04 -3.35
C ILE A 116 7.78 -1.57 -3.27
N LYS A 117 8.69 -1.25 -2.34
CA LYS A 117 9.22 0.12 -2.20
C LYS A 117 10.07 0.51 -3.40
N GLU A 118 10.86 -0.42 -3.91
CA GLU A 118 11.74 -0.21 -5.07
C GLU A 118 10.92 0.02 -6.33
N GLN A 119 9.91 -0.81 -6.59
CA GLN A 119 8.96 -0.61 -7.70
C GLN A 119 8.26 0.75 -7.62
N ARG A 120 7.81 1.16 -6.43
CA ARG A 120 7.18 2.48 -6.24
C ARG A 120 8.15 3.63 -6.52
N LYS A 121 9.41 3.48 -6.09
CA LYS A 121 10.45 4.49 -6.32
C LYS A 121 10.79 4.58 -7.80
N GLU A 122 10.97 3.46 -8.47
CA GLU A 122 11.25 3.41 -9.90
C GLU A 122 10.11 4.04 -10.71
N ALA A 123 8.86 3.69 -10.44
CA ALA A 123 7.70 4.32 -11.07
C ALA A 123 7.64 5.85 -10.85
N ALA A 124 8.03 6.33 -9.66
CA ALA A 124 8.09 7.76 -9.37
C ALA A 124 9.20 8.46 -10.18
N VAL A 125 10.39 7.86 -10.26
CA VAL A 125 11.52 8.37 -11.05
C VAL A 125 11.15 8.41 -12.53
N GLN A 126 10.56 7.35 -13.07
CA GLN A 126 10.14 7.30 -14.48
C GLN A 126 9.09 8.38 -14.80
N ARG A 127 8.10 8.59 -13.92
CA ARG A 127 7.12 9.69 -14.09
C ARG A 127 7.78 11.06 -14.02
N HIS A 128 8.75 11.25 -13.13
CA HIS A 128 9.49 12.49 -13.04
C HIS A 128 10.30 12.76 -14.33
N GLN A 129 11.04 11.76 -14.81
CA GLN A 129 11.83 11.86 -16.02
C GLN A 129 10.96 12.21 -17.24
N ARG A 130 9.82 11.55 -17.40
CA ARG A 130 8.84 11.88 -18.46
C ARG A 130 8.34 13.32 -18.37
N ARG A 131 8.09 13.83 -17.16
CA ARG A 131 7.65 15.21 -16.96
C ARG A 131 8.74 16.21 -17.34
N VAL A 132 9.98 15.95 -16.96
CA VAL A 132 11.14 16.78 -17.28
C VAL A 132 11.34 16.80 -18.80
N GLU A 133 11.39 15.63 -19.44
CA GLU A 133 11.55 15.55 -20.90
C GLU A 133 10.42 16.25 -21.65
N ASN A 134 9.17 16.08 -21.23
CA ASN A 134 8.03 16.76 -21.84
C ASN A 134 8.09 18.29 -21.64
N ALA A 135 8.56 18.76 -20.49
CA ALA A 135 8.74 20.19 -20.23
C ALA A 135 9.86 20.77 -21.10
N GLU A 136 10.99 20.07 -21.23
CA GLU A 136 12.09 20.45 -22.10
C GLU A 136 11.67 20.47 -23.57
N ARG A 137 10.95 19.44 -24.01
CA ARG A 137 10.39 19.37 -25.37
C ARG A 137 9.41 20.51 -25.64
N ARG A 138 8.54 20.84 -24.67
CA ARG A 138 7.62 21.98 -24.79
C ARG A 138 8.37 23.29 -24.93
N LEU A 139 9.39 23.52 -24.11
CA LEU A 139 10.18 24.75 -24.12
C LEU A 139 11.04 24.87 -25.40
N ALA A 140 11.57 23.76 -25.91
CA ALA A 140 12.26 23.71 -27.20
C ALA A 140 11.30 23.99 -28.37
N ASN A 141 10.09 23.39 -28.33
CA ASN A 141 9.07 23.63 -29.33
C ASN A 141 8.57 25.07 -29.31
N GLU A 142 8.33 25.64 -28.13
CA GLU A 142 7.93 27.04 -27.95
C GLU A 142 8.96 27.99 -28.58
N ARG A 143 10.26 27.79 -28.27
CA ARG A 143 11.36 28.54 -28.90
C ARG A 143 11.41 28.35 -30.41
N ARG A 144 11.16 27.14 -30.90
CA ARG A 144 11.19 26.83 -32.35
C ARG A 144 9.98 27.39 -33.10
N SER A 145 8.81 27.38 -32.48
CA SER A 145 7.56 27.91 -33.04
C SER A 145 7.47 29.42 -32.94
N GLU A 146 8.35 30.05 -32.15
CA GLU A 146 8.36 31.49 -32.00
C GLU A 146 8.75 32.18 -33.32
N VAL A 147 7.76 32.83 -33.93
CA VAL A 147 7.97 33.63 -35.14
C VAL A 147 8.40 35.04 -34.74
N VAL A 148 9.69 35.32 -34.89
CA VAL A 148 10.32 36.59 -34.55
C VAL A 148 10.42 37.52 -35.76
N GLN A 149 10.19 38.82 -35.54
CA GLN A 149 10.42 39.86 -36.55
C GLN A 149 11.74 40.57 -36.29
N VAL A 150 12.68 40.47 -37.22
CA VAL A 150 13.98 41.14 -37.11
C VAL A 150 13.81 42.64 -37.36
N ILE A 151 14.03 43.45 -36.32
CA ILE A 151 14.01 44.92 -36.43
C ILE A 151 15.40 45.40 -36.86
N LYS A 152 15.61 45.58 -38.16
CA LYS A 152 16.89 46.03 -38.74
C LYS A 152 17.26 47.47 -38.35
N ASN A 153 16.28 48.36 -38.16
CA ASN A 153 16.52 49.78 -37.84
C ASN A 153 16.04 50.14 -36.41
N PRO A 154 16.95 50.51 -35.48
CA PRO A 154 16.60 50.83 -34.09
C PRO A 154 15.84 52.14 -33.92
N ALA A 155 15.95 53.08 -34.87
CA ALA A 155 15.18 54.33 -34.84
C ALA A 155 13.67 54.08 -34.96
N LYS A 156 13.24 52.88 -35.40
CA LYS A 156 11.83 52.46 -35.39
C LYS A 156 11.29 52.34 -33.96
N LEU A 157 12.05 51.72 -33.04
CA LEU A 157 11.65 51.56 -31.64
C LEU A 157 11.48 52.92 -30.93
N LYS A 158 12.37 53.88 -31.24
CA LYS A 158 12.31 55.23 -30.67
C LYS A 158 11.08 56.03 -31.13
N ARG A 159 10.56 55.73 -32.32
CA ARG A 159 9.37 56.38 -32.90
C ARG A 159 8.05 55.74 -32.46
N MET A 160 8.08 54.55 -31.86
CA MET A 160 6.87 53.83 -31.45
C MET A 160 6.25 54.41 -30.17
N LYS A 161 4.93 54.25 -30.04
CA LYS A 161 4.21 54.67 -28.83
C LYS A 161 4.61 53.78 -27.64
N LYS A 162 4.68 54.36 -26.44
CA LYS A 162 5.05 53.66 -25.20
C LYS A 162 4.23 52.39 -24.94
N LYS A 163 2.94 52.34 -25.31
CA LYS A 163 2.09 51.15 -25.17
C LYS A 163 2.53 50.00 -26.08
N GLN A 164 2.92 50.30 -27.32
CA GLN A 164 3.41 49.29 -28.27
C GLN A 164 4.78 48.77 -27.85
N MET A 165 5.66 49.64 -27.33
CA MET A 165 6.96 49.24 -26.79
C MET A 165 6.85 48.26 -25.61
N ARG A 166 5.77 48.33 -24.81
CA ARG A 166 5.52 47.37 -23.72
C ARG A 166 5.06 45.99 -24.19
N MET A 167 4.58 45.87 -25.42
CA MET A 167 4.12 44.60 -26.01
C MET A 167 5.25 43.85 -26.72
N ILE A 168 6.41 44.49 -26.95
CA ILE A 168 7.55 43.88 -27.62
C ILE A 168 8.39 43.14 -26.58
N GLU A 169 8.54 41.84 -26.76
CA GLU A 169 9.52 41.02 -26.05
C GLU A 169 10.81 40.91 -26.87
N LYS A 170 11.96 40.94 -26.20
CA LYS A 170 13.25 40.73 -26.85
C LYS A 170 13.59 39.25 -26.82
N ARG A 171 13.98 38.70 -27.97
CA ARG A 171 14.36 37.29 -28.13
C ARG A 171 15.72 37.19 -28.79
N ASP A 172 16.48 36.17 -28.43
CA ASP A 172 17.83 35.95 -28.95
C ASP A 172 17.77 35.32 -30.34
N LEU A 173 18.50 35.92 -31.29
CA LEU A 173 18.51 35.52 -32.70
C LEU A 173 19.88 35.04 -33.18
N SER A 174 20.80 34.75 -32.25
CA SER A 174 22.20 34.41 -32.56
C SER A 174 22.37 33.22 -33.50
N GLN A 175 21.36 32.35 -33.61
CA GLN A 175 21.38 31.15 -34.47
C GLN A 175 20.50 31.26 -35.73
N VAL A 176 19.74 32.34 -35.91
CA VAL A 176 18.86 32.51 -37.08
C VAL A 176 19.65 33.15 -38.21
N LYS A 177 19.90 32.40 -39.28
CA LYS A 177 20.54 32.93 -40.49
C LYS A 177 19.53 33.76 -41.27
N VAL A 178 19.64 35.09 -41.15
CA VAL A 178 18.82 36.04 -41.90
C VAL A 178 19.35 36.09 -43.34
N VAL A 179 18.48 35.77 -44.31
CA VAL A 179 18.71 35.99 -45.75
C VAL A 179 18.39 37.44 -46.11
#